data_AF-A0A443Q7L9-F1
#
_entry.id   AF-A0A443Q7L9-F1
#
_cell.length_a   1.000
_cell.length_b   1.000
_cell.length_c   1.000
_cell.angle_alpha   90.00
_cell.angle_beta   90.00
_cell.angle_gamma   90.00
#
_symmetry.space_group_name_H-M   'P 1'
#
loop_
_entity.id
_entity.type
_entity.pdbx_description
1 polymer ?
#
loop_
_entity_poly.entity_id
_entity_poly.type
_entity_poly.pdbx_seq_one_letter_code
_entity_poly.pdbx_strand_id
1 'polypeptide(L)'
;SSGFPVGCDTDQRKQQFIDDYELNCGVKLDYNSINYNAGMRTISKLLLNTLWGKFGEQCCKPQTKICEQYREYWELLNRQDVKIIGEVDVSNEKVFVKYKELNHQ
;
A
#
# COMPACT_ATOMS: atom_id res chain seq x y z
N SER A 1 -0.06 4.60 -20.20
CA SER A 1 0.51 3.40 -20.81
C SER A 1 1.87 3.74 -21.43
N SER A 2 2.77 2.77 -21.57
CA SER A 2 4.17 2.99 -21.96
C SER A 2 4.41 2.91 -23.48
N GLY A 3 3.41 2.51 -24.25
CA GLY A 3 3.59 2.14 -25.66
C GLY A 3 4.42 0.86 -25.81
N PHE A 4 4.76 0.54 -27.07
CA PHE A 4 5.68 -0.55 -27.40
C PHE A 4 7.12 -0.22 -27.00
N PRO A 5 7.95 -1.22 -26.66
CA PRO A 5 9.35 -1.01 -26.33
C PRO A 5 10.17 -0.55 -27.55
N VAL A 6 11.31 0.08 -27.26
CA VAL A 6 12.25 0.54 -28.30
C VAL A 6 12.73 -0.66 -29.12
N GLY A 7 12.63 -0.56 -30.45
CA GLY A 7 13.00 -1.63 -31.40
C GLY A 7 11.82 -2.46 -31.92
N CYS A 8 10.60 -2.24 -31.42
CA CYS A 8 9.35 -2.82 -31.95
C CYS A 8 8.65 -1.87 -32.92
N ASP A 9 9.33 -1.49 -34.00
CA ASP A 9 8.84 -0.47 -34.94
C ASP A 9 7.97 -1.06 -36.06
N THR A 10 8.14 -2.35 -36.38
CA THR A 10 7.36 -3.06 -37.39
C THR A 10 6.20 -3.84 -36.78
N ASP A 11 5.10 -4.00 -37.53
CA ASP A 11 3.91 -4.72 -37.07
C ASP A 11 4.20 -6.17 -36.68
N GLN A 12 5.11 -6.83 -37.41
CA GLN A 12 5.56 -8.18 -37.08
C GLN A 12 6.23 -8.24 -35.69
N ARG A 13 7.09 -7.28 -35.34
CA ARG A 13 7.75 -7.24 -34.03
C ARG A 13 6.78 -6.90 -32.90
N LYS A 14 5.79 -6.05 -33.17
CA LYS A 14 4.72 -5.75 -32.22
C LYS A 14 3.85 -6.96 -31.92
N GLN A 15 3.50 -7.76 -32.94
CA GLN A 15 2.78 -9.02 -32.76
C GLN A 15 3.61 -10.03 -31.97
N GLN A 16 4.88 -10.23 -32.35
CA GLN A 16 5.81 -11.08 -31.60
C GLN A 16 5.90 -10.68 -30.13
N PHE A 17 5.98 -9.37 -29.84
CA PHE A 17 5.98 -8.87 -28.47
C PHE A 17 4.70 -9.25 -27.70
N ILE A 18 3.53 -9.18 -28.33
CA ILE A 18 2.25 -9.56 -27.71
C ILE A 18 2.21 -11.06 -27.42
N ASP A 19 2.61 -11.88 -28.39
CA ASP A 19 2.63 -13.34 -28.27
C ASP A 19 3.62 -13.80 -27.19
N ASP A 20 4.82 -13.20 -27.17
CA ASP A 20 5.84 -13.48 -26.15
C ASP A 20 5.36 -13.04 -24.76
N TYR A 21 4.63 -11.93 -24.66
CA TYR A 21 4.09 -11.46 -23.38
C TYR A 21 2.97 -12.37 -22.86
N GLU A 22 2.09 -12.86 -23.73
CA GLU A 22 1.05 -13.82 -23.37
C GLU A 22 1.68 -15.16 -22.93
N LEU A 23 2.69 -15.64 -23.65
CA LEU A 23 3.40 -16.88 -23.30
C LEU A 23 4.12 -16.80 -21.95
N ASN A 24 4.82 -15.69 -21.68
CA ASN A 24 5.67 -15.57 -20.48
C ASN A 24 4.92 -15.05 -19.24
N CYS A 25 3.97 -14.12 -19.43
CA CYS A 25 3.26 -13.47 -18.33
C CYS A 25 1.82 -13.99 -18.16
N GLY A 26 1.29 -14.75 -19.13
CA GLY A 26 -0.10 -15.25 -19.10
C GLY A 26 -1.15 -14.16 -19.28
N VAL A 27 -0.75 -12.97 -19.78
CA VAL A 27 -1.63 -11.80 -19.94
C VAL A 27 -1.71 -11.45 -21.41
N LYS A 28 -2.93 -11.49 -21.96
CA LYS A 28 -3.18 -11.10 -23.35
C LYS A 28 -3.24 -9.59 -23.48
N LEU A 29 -2.38 -9.04 -24.34
CA LEU A 29 -2.36 -7.60 -24.65
C LEU A 29 -3.19 -7.30 -25.90
N ASP A 30 -3.96 -6.21 -25.87
CA ASP A 30 -4.65 -5.71 -27.07
C ASP A 30 -3.74 -4.74 -27.84
N TYR A 31 -3.41 -5.10 -29.08
CA TYR A 31 -2.58 -4.29 -29.99
C TYR A 31 -3.01 -2.82 -30.05
N ASN A 32 -4.32 -2.54 -30.15
CA ASN A 32 -4.83 -1.18 -30.31
C ASN A 32 -4.78 -0.36 -29.01
N SER A 33 -4.64 -1.02 -27.86
CA SER A 33 -4.58 -0.39 -26.54
C SER A 33 -3.16 0.05 -26.14
N ILE A 34 -2.13 -0.44 -26.85
CA ILE A 34 -0.71 -0.17 -26.55
C ILE A 34 -0.30 1.18 -27.14
N ASN A 35 -0.82 2.26 -26.54
CA ASN A 35 -0.49 3.63 -26.89
C ASN A 35 0.32 4.32 -25.79
N TYR A 36 1.26 5.17 -26.18
CA TYR A 36 2.00 5.97 -25.21
C TYR A 36 1.10 7.01 -24.55
N ASN A 37 1.00 6.95 -23.22
CA ASN A 37 0.26 7.92 -22.40
C ASN A 37 0.97 8.09 -21.06
N ALA A 38 1.68 9.22 -20.92
CA ALA A 38 2.49 9.53 -19.75
C ALA A 38 1.65 9.64 -18.46
N GLY A 39 0.48 10.30 -18.51
CA GLY A 39 -0.39 10.48 -17.34
C GLY A 39 -0.89 9.15 -16.79
N MET A 40 -1.47 8.31 -17.64
CA MET A 40 -1.89 6.96 -17.24
C MET A 40 -0.72 6.12 -16.75
N ARG A 41 0.47 6.23 -17.37
CA ARG A 41 1.66 5.49 -16.90
C ARG A 41 2.01 5.90 -15.47
N THR A 42 1.98 7.19 -15.16
CA THR A 42 2.24 7.69 -13.81
C THR A 42 1.22 7.15 -12.81
N ILE A 43 -0.07 7.20 -13.15
CA ILE A 43 -1.15 6.68 -12.29
C ILE A 43 -0.97 5.17 -12.07
N SER A 44 -0.78 4.38 -13.13
CA SER A 44 -0.56 2.93 -13.02
C SER A 44 0.65 2.59 -12.14
N LYS A 45 1.76 3.33 -12.27
CA LYS A 45 2.94 3.15 -11.39
C LYS A 45 2.64 3.50 -9.94
N LEU A 46 1.91 4.58 -9.68
CA LEU A 46 1.52 4.99 -8.34
C LEU A 46 0.65 3.92 -7.68
N LEU A 47 -0.34 3.40 -8.42
CA LEU A 47 -1.23 2.35 -7.95
C LEU A 47 -0.44 1.07 -7.64
N LEU A 48 0.45 0.65 -8.53
CA LEU A 48 1.26 -0.55 -8.34
C LEU A 48 2.17 -0.44 -7.10
N ASN A 49 2.85 0.70 -6.93
CA ASN A 49 3.71 0.94 -5.77
C ASN A 49 2.90 0.97 -4.47
N THR A 50 1.74 1.63 -4.48
CA THR A 50 0.83 1.70 -3.32
C THR A 50 0.29 0.31 -2.98
N LEU A 51 -0.10 -0.47 -3.99
CA LEU A 51 -0.67 -1.80 -3.81
C LEU A 51 0.34 -2.75 -3.15
N TRP A 52 1.55 -2.84 -3.68
CA TRP A 52 2.58 -3.70 -3.09
C TRP A 52 3.02 -3.20 -1.71
N GLY A 53 3.04 -1.89 -1.49
CA GLY A 53 3.26 -1.32 -0.16
C GLY A 53 2.17 -1.70 0.84
N LYS A 54 0.90 -1.75 0.40
CA LYS A 54 -0.23 -2.19 1.23
C LYS A 54 -0.21 -3.70 1.48
N PHE A 55 0.15 -4.49 0.48
CA PHE A 55 0.25 -5.94 0.59
C PHE A 55 1.37 -6.36 1.56
N GLY A 56 2.50 -5.66 1.54
CA GLY A 56 3.60 -5.84 2.50
C GLY A 56 3.42 -5.10 3.82
N GLU A 57 2.27 -4.47 4.07
CA GLU A 57 2.06 -3.70 5.28
C GLU A 57 1.97 -4.62 6.51
N GLN A 58 2.73 -4.30 7.56
CA GLN A 58 2.68 -5.04 8.81
C GLN A 58 1.26 -5.06 9.40
N CYS A 59 0.70 -6.25 9.64
CA CYS A 59 -0.67 -6.43 10.11
C CYS A 59 -0.96 -5.88 11.52
N CYS A 60 0.08 -5.57 12.32
CA CYS A 60 -0.06 -5.15 13.71
C CYS A 60 0.81 -3.93 14.00
N LYS A 61 0.53 -2.81 13.33
CA LYS A 61 1.23 -1.55 13.62
C LYS A 61 0.83 -1.02 14.99
N PRO A 62 1.78 -0.52 15.79
CA PRO A 62 1.43 0.21 17.00
C PRO A 62 0.63 1.45 16.63
N GLN A 63 -0.46 1.68 17.34
CA GLN A 63 -1.33 2.83 17.20
C GLN A 63 -0.99 3.88 18.27
N THR A 64 -1.25 5.14 17.97
CA THR A 64 -1.12 6.23 18.93
C THR A 64 -2.50 6.85 19.13
N LYS A 65 -2.99 6.87 20.38
CA LYS A 65 -4.23 7.55 20.76
C LYS A 65 -3.90 8.75 21.64
N ILE A 66 -4.56 9.86 21.35
CA ILE A 66 -4.56 11.05 22.19
C ILE A 66 -5.67 10.86 23.23
N CYS A 67 -5.31 10.79 24.49
CA CYS A 67 -6.27 10.73 25.60
C CYS A 67 -6.36 12.13 26.20
N GLU A 68 -7.49 12.81 26.02
CA GLU A 68 -7.73 14.15 26.59
C GLU A 68 -8.42 14.10 27.95
N GLN A 69 -8.94 12.94 28.33
CA GLN A 69 -9.60 12.71 29.60
C GLN A 69 -8.94 11.52 30.29
N TYR A 70 -8.80 11.61 31.62
CA TYR A 70 -8.26 10.52 32.43
C TYR A 70 -9.05 9.22 32.24
N ARG A 71 -10.37 9.31 32.03
CA ARG A 71 -11.22 8.15 31.79
C ARG A 71 -10.80 7.35 30.56
N GLU A 72 -10.52 8.02 29.44
CA GLU A 72 -10.10 7.34 28.20
C GLU A 72 -8.75 6.65 28.35
N TYR A 73 -7.85 7.30 29.08
CA TYR A 73 -6.55 6.73 29.42
C TYR A 73 -6.71 5.49 30.31
N TRP A 74 -7.56 5.58 31.35
CA TRP A 74 -7.85 4.48 32.25
C TRP A 74 -8.54 3.28 31.56
N GLU A 75 -9.48 3.54 30.66
CA GLU A 75 -10.13 2.50 29.86
C GLU A 75 -9.10 1.78 28.96
N LEU A 76 -8.16 2.51 28.37
CA LEU A 76 -7.10 1.94 27.53
C LEU A 76 -6.10 1.11 28.34
N LEU A 77 -5.73 1.53 29.56
CA LEU A 77 -4.84 0.77 30.45
C LEU A 77 -5.44 -0.56 30.90
N ASN A 78 -6.77 -0.61 31.08
CA ASN A 78 -7.46 -1.81 31.56
C ASN A 78 -7.87 -2.79 30.46
N ARG A 79 -7.66 -2.43 29.18
CA ARG A 79 -7.89 -3.35 28.07
C ARG A 79 -6.83 -4.44 28.06
N GLN A 80 -7.26 -5.70 28.13
CA GLN A 80 -6.36 -6.86 28.11
C GLN A 80 -5.91 -7.23 26.68
N ASP A 81 -6.61 -6.74 25.67
CA ASP A 81 -6.34 -6.95 24.26
C ASP A 81 -5.35 -5.92 23.68
N VAL A 82 -4.79 -5.04 24.51
CA VAL A 82 -3.80 -4.06 24.11
C VAL A 82 -2.55 -4.14 24.98
N LYS A 83 -1.40 -3.93 24.36
CA LYS A 83 -0.12 -3.74 25.04
C LYS A 83 0.31 -2.29 24.89
N ILE A 84 0.43 -1.59 26.01
CA ILE A 84 1.01 -0.24 26.03
C ILE A 84 2.51 -0.33 25.76
N ILE A 85 3.01 0.52 24.86
CA ILE A 85 4.40 0.55 24.41
C ILE A 85 5.09 1.84 24.85
N GLY A 86 4.34 2.92 24.98
CA GLY A 86 4.89 4.19 25.44
C GLY A 86 3.81 5.20 25.74
N GLU A 87 4.14 6.13 26.61
CA GLU A 87 3.26 7.19 27.09
C GLU A 87 4.05 8.49 27.12
N VAL A 88 3.44 9.56 26.64
CA VAL A 88 4.05 10.89 26.60
C VAL A 88 3.01 11.90 27.05
N ASP A 89 3.29 12.57 28.16
CA ASP A 89 2.50 13.71 28.60
C ASP A 89 2.74 14.89 27.66
N VAL A 90 1.67 15.37 27.05
CA VAL A 90 1.71 16.51 26.11
C VAL A 90 1.32 17.80 26.82
N SER A 91 0.40 17.70 27.77
CA SER A 91 -0.01 18.78 28.66
C SER A 91 -0.54 18.19 29.97
N ASN A 92 -0.89 19.06 30.93
CA ASN A 92 -1.48 18.63 32.21
C ASN A 92 -2.79 17.80 32.07
N GLU A 93 -3.43 17.85 30.91
CA GLU A 93 -4.72 17.18 30.66
C GLU A 93 -4.66 16.18 29.48
N LYS A 94 -3.54 16.09 28.75
CA LYS A 94 -3.45 15.27 27.53
C LYS A 94 -2.24 14.36 27.56
N VAL A 95 -2.50 13.07 27.31
CA VAL A 95 -1.48 12.02 27.23
C VAL A 95 -1.55 11.35 25.87
N PHE A 96 -0.42 11.24 25.19
CA PHE A 96 -0.28 10.38 24.02
C PHE A 96 0.11 8.98 24.47
N VAL A 97 -0.77 8.02 24.22
CA VAL A 97 -0.52 6.62 24.51
C VAL A 97 -0.29 5.87 23.20
N LYS A 98 0.88 5.27 23.10
CA LYS A 98 1.23 4.34 22.03
C LYS A 98 0.99 2.92 22.51
N TYR A 99 0.15 2.18 21.80
CA TYR A 99 -0.22 0.81 22.14
C TYR A 99 -0.22 -0.08 20.91
N LYS A 100 -0.22 -1.40 21.11
CA LYS A 100 -0.34 -2.39 20.05
C LYS A 100 -1.40 -3.41 20.44
N GLU A 101 -2.33 -3.67 19.53
CA GLU A 101 -3.33 -4.69 19.73
C GLU A 101 -2.68 -6.09 19.73
N LEU A 102 -3.06 -6.88 20.72
CA LEU A 102 -2.69 -8.27 20.86
C LEU A 102 -3.75 -9.08 20.11
N ASN A 103 -3.54 -9.28 18.80
CA ASN A 103 -4.41 -10.15 18.03
C ASN A 103 -4.46 -11.52 18.70
N HIS A 104 -5.67 -12.00 19.01
CA HIS A 104 -5.90 -13.41 19.28
C HIS A 104 -5.60 -14.16 17.99
N GLN A 105 -4.44 -14.81 17.92
CA GLN A 105 -4.17 -15.82 16.88
C GLN A 105 -5.00 -17.07 17.15
#